data_AF-A0A2V8DS23-F1
#
_entry.id   AF-A0A2V8DS23-F1
#
_cell.length_a   1.000
_cell.length_b   1.000
_cell.length_c   1.000
_cell.angle_alpha   90.00
_cell.angle_beta   90.00
_cell.angle_gamma   90.00
#
_symmetry.space_group_name_H-M   'P 1'
#
loop_
_entity.id
_entity.type
_entity.pdbx_description
1 polymer ?
#
loop_
_entity_poly.entity_id
_entity_poly.type
_entity_poly.pdbx_seq_one_letter_code
_entity_poly.pdbx_strand_id
1 'polypeptide(L)'
;MDGLPVLLSAVCERVDRVVVNRVQDARFRRLAFQQKIGAGLTVEQFQARVAQGSVRHVGMAQSIAMIADAMGWPIDRITDEVRPKVAYADVASEFLRVESGQVAGIVQDGVGYLRGDPLITLHFEAYLGAPEPCDSAEIEGSPRLSLNLRGGIPGDIATASIVVNAIPRVLGAAPGLHTMRDLPLPAFVPRVGSSPRLARRKRTS
;
A
#
# COMPACT_ATOMS: atom_id res chain seq x y z
N MET A 1 0.42 -0.47 3.39
CA MET A 1 1.30 -1.53 2.83
C MET A 1 1.74 -2.45 3.96
N ASP A 2 0.78 -3.00 4.70
CA ASP A 2 1.01 -3.38 6.11
C ASP A 2 0.25 -4.67 6.50
N GLY A 3 -1.06 -4.75 6.32
CA GLY A 3 -1.84 -5.93 6.71
C GLY A 3 -1.47 -7.20 5.94
N LEU A 4 -1.09 -7.08 4.66
CA LEU A 4 -0.70 -8.22 3.84
C LEU A 4 0.63 -8.86 4.25
N PRO A 5 1.75 -8.12 4.45
CA PRO A 5 2.97 -8.73 4.99
C PRO A 5 2.78 -9.28 6.41
N VAL A 6 1.95 -8.65 7.26
CA VAL A 6 1.60 -9.18 8.59
C VAL A 6 0.82 -10.49 8.48
N LEU A 7 -0.12 -10.60 7.53
CA LEU A 7 -0.80 -11.87 7.28
C LEU A 7 0.17 -12.93 6.76
N LEU A 8 1.06 -12.57 5.84
CA LEU A 8 2.02 -13.49 5.23
C LEU A 8 2.99 -14.07 6.28
N SER A 9 3.35 -13.30 7.31
CA SER A 9 4.25 -13.75 8.38
C SER A 9 3.65 -14.80 9.31
N ALA A 10 2.33 -15.04 9.26
CA ALA A 10 1.64 -15.94 10.17
C ALA A 10 2.11 -17.41 10.07
N VAL A 11 2.79 -17.78 8.98
CA VAL A 11 3.36 -19.13 8.77
C VAL A 11 4.88 -19.16 8.94
N CYS A 12 5.48 -18.09 9.46
CA CYS A 12 6.89 -18.01 9.77
C CYS A 12 7.16 -18.38 11.24
N GLU A 13 8.14 -19.25 11.45
CA GLU A 13 8.77 -19.50 12.74
C GLU A 13 9.61 -18.28 13.18
N ARG A 14 10.28 -17.64 12.22
CA ARG A 14 11.12 -16.45 12.44
C ARG A 14 10.97 -15.47 11.28
N VAL A 15 10.97 -14.19 11.60
CA VAL A 15 11.00 -13.07 10.64
C VAL A 15 12.25 -12.25 10.94
N ASP A 16 13.05 -12.01 9.91
CA ASP A 16 14.32 -11.28 9.99
C ASP A 16 14.20 -9.90 9.31
N ARG A 17 13.51 -9.82 8.15
CA ARG A 17 13.20 -8.56 7.45
C ARG A 17 11.87 -8.64 6.68
N VAL A 18 11.23 -7.49 6.50
CA VAL A 18 10.03 -7.33 5.67
C VAL A 18 10.31 -6.30 4.59
N VAL A 19 10.11 -6.68 3.33
CA VAL A 19 10.21 -5.77 2.18
C VAL A 19 8.87 -5.75 1.45
N VAL A 20 8.34 -4.57 1.18
CA VAL A 20 7.07 -4.41 0.46
C VAL A 20 7.28 -3.44 -0.68
N ASN A 21 6.88 -3.83 -1.89
CA ASN A 21 6.94 -2.97 -3.06
C ASN A 21 5.53 -2.73 -3.59
N ARG A 22 5.25 -1.49 -3.97
CA ARG A 22 4.04 -1.11 -4.68
C ARG A 22 4.40 -0.26 -5.88
N VAL A 23 4.15 -0.78 -7.07
CA VAL A 23 4.37 -0.08 -8.35
C VAL A 23 3.02 0.11 -9.04
N GLN A 24 2.70 1.34 -9.43
CA GLN A 24 1.44 1.67 -10.10
C GLN A 24 1.66 2.43 -11.40
N ASP A 25 1.02 1.97 -12.46
CA ASP A 25 0.86 2.77 -13.66
C ASP A 25 -0.23 3.82 -13.45
N ALA A 26 0.19 5.08 -13.41
CA ALA A 26 -0.71 6.20 -13.17
C ALA A 26 -1.52 6.60 -14.41
N ARG A 27 -1.23 6.07 -15.60
CA ARG A 27 -1.97 6.41 -16.84
C ARG A 27 -3.47 6.14 -16.74
N PHE A 28 -3.86 5.09 -16.02
CA PHE A 28 -5.25 4.67 -15.82
C PHE A 28 -5.90 5.30 -14.58
N ARG A 29 -5.21 6.23 -13.91
CA ARG A 29 -5.73 6.93 -12.73
C ARG A 29 -6.25 8.30 -13.14
N ARG A 30 -7.27 8.77 -12.42
CA ARG A 30 -7.86 10.11 -12.60
C ARG A 30 -6.81 11.22 -12.61
N LEU A 31 -7.05 12.28 -13.39
CA LEU A 31 -6.16 13.45 -13.51
C LEU A 31 -5.66 13.99 -12.16
N ALA A 32 -6.54 14.15 -11.17
CA ALA A 32 -6.16 14.65 -9.85
C ALA A 32 -5.07 13.79 -9.17
N PHE A 33 -5.06 12.48 -9.39
CA PHE A 33 -4.00 11.61 -8.89
C PHE A 33 -2.69 11.84 -9.66
N GLN A 34 -2.74 11.95 -10.99
CA GLN A 34 -1.56 12.21 -11.83
C GLN A 34 -0.89 13.55 -11.47
N GLN A 35 -1.67 14.60 -11.21
CA GLN A 35 -1.16 15.88 -10.74
C GLN A 35 -0.56 15.81 -9.32
N LYS A 36 -1.17 15.01 -8.44
CA LYS A 36 -0.68 14.81 -7.06
C LYS A 36 0.70 14.15 -7.04
N ILE A 37 0.99 13.23 -7.96
CA ILE A 37 2.31 12.59 -8.07
C ILE A 37 3.32 13.46 -8.85
N GLY A 38 2.95 14.68 -9.25
CA GLY A 38 3.84 15.62 -9.92
C GLY A 38 4.01 15.41 -11.42
N ALA A 39 3.11 14.68 -12.08
CA ALA A 39 3.20 14.45 -13.52
C ALA A 39 3.18 15.78 -14.30
N GLY A 40 4.14 15.95 -15.21
CA GLY A 40 4.31 17.13 -16.06
C GLY A 40 5.05 18.30 -15.41
N LEU A 41 5.55 18.14 -14.17
CA LEU A 41 6.41 19.15 -13.53
C LEU A 41 7.85 19.04 -14.01
N THR A 42 8.59 20.14 -13.89
CA THR A 42 10.06 20.09 -13.84
C THR A 42 10.53 19.49 -12.51
N VAL A 43 11.77 19.03 -12.46
CA VAL A 43 12.37 18.47 -11.24
C VAL A 43 12.40 19.52 -10.12
N GLU A 44 12.70 20.77 -10.46
CA GLU A 44 12.76 21.89 -9.53
C GLU A 44 11.39 22.20 -8.93
N GLN A 45 10.35 22.24 -9.77
CA GLN A 45 8.96 22.42 -9.31
C GLN A 45 8.52 21.26 -8.40
N PHE A 46 8.89 20.02 -8.74
CA PHE A 46 8.59 18.86 -7.91
C PHE A 46 9.26 18.97 -6.53
N GLN A 47 10.55 19.29 -6.49
CA GLN A 47 11.30 19.46 -5.24
C GLN A 47 10.70 20.57 -4.36
N ALA A 48 10.34 21.71 -4.97
CA ALA A 48 9.64 22.79 -4.25
C ALA A 48 8.32 22.30 -3.63
N ARG A 49 7.55 21.48 -4.35
CA ARG A 49 6.30 20.89 -3.85
C ARG A 49 6.49 19.86 -2.75
N VAL A 50 7.57 19.07 -2.80
CA VAL A 50 7.96 18.15 -1.72
C VAL A 50 8.33 18.91 -0.46
N ALA A 51 9.13 19.98 -0.58
CA ALA A 51 9.49 20.85 0.55
C ALA A 51 8.27 21.50 1.21
N GLN A 52 7.22 21.80 0.43
CA GLN A 52 5.94 22.30 0.92
C GLN A 52 5.01 21.21 1.50
N GLY A 53 5.41 19.93 1.46
CA GLY A 53 4.61 18.79 1.93
C GLY A 53 3.42 18.42 1.04
N SER A 54 3.29 19.04 -0.13
CA SER A 54 2.15 18.88 -1.04
C SER A 54 2.21 17.60 -1.90
N VAL A 55 3.40 17.02 -2.05
CA VAL A 55 3.66 15.81 -2.85
C VAL A 55 4.29 14.75 -1.94
N ARG A 56 3.45 13.84 -1.43
CA ARG A 56 3.85 12.61 -0.75
C ARG A 56 2.73 11.57 -0.74
N HIS A 57 3.10 10.30 -0.70
CA HIS A 57 2.26 9.25 -0.14
C HIS A 57 2.22 9.43 1.38
N VAL A 58 1.02 9.55 1.93
CA VAL A 58 0.81 9.60 3.38
C VAL A 58 0.53 8.17 3.82
N GLY A 59 1.35 7.63 4.72
CA GLY A 59 1.13 6.29 5.26
C GLY A 59 2.38 5.47 5.53
N MET A 60 3.55 5.85 5.01
CA MET A 60 4.78 5.05 5.14
C MET A 60 5.14 4.78 6.60
N ALA A 61 5.25 5.86 7.40
CA ALA A 61 5.55 5.74 8.83
C ALA A 61 4.51 4.91 9.59
N GLN A 62 3.21 5.07 9.26
CA GLN A 62 2.13 4.30 9.89
C GLN A 62 2.19 2.83 9.53
N SER A 63 2.42 2.50 8.25
CA SER A 63 2.58 1.11 7.80
C SER A 63 3.81 0.45 8.44
N ILE A 64 4.95 1.16 8.50
CA ILE A 64 6.16 0.67 9.18
C ILE A 64 5.89 0.42 10.66
N ALA A 65 5.27 1.38 11.35
CA ALA A 65 4.94 1.23 12.77
C ALA A 65 4.00 0.04 13.02
N MET A 66 3.00 -0.16 12.16
CA MET A 66 2.06 -1.27 12.30
C MET A 66 2.73 -2.64 12.05
N ILE A 67 3.62 -2.73 11.05
CA ILE A 67 4.41 -3.95 10.82
C ILE A 67 5.35 -4.20 11.99
N ALA A 68 6.06 -3.18 12.46
CA ALA A 68 6.97 -3.28 13.59
C ALA A 68 6.27 -3.78 14.86
N ASP A 69 5.12 -3.20 15.18
CA ASP A 69 4.28 -3.62 16.30
C ASP A 69 3.81 -5.07 16.16
N ALA A 70 3.40 -5.48 14.95
CA ALA A 70 3.02 -6.87 14.68
C ALA A 70 4.17 -7.87 14.83
N MET A 71 5.40 -7.48 14.51
CA MET A 71 6.60 -8.32 14.68
C MET A 71 7.23 -8.21 16.07
N GLY A 72 6.75 -7.31 16.94
CA GLY A 72 7.37 -7.01 18.22
C GLY A 72 8.73 -6.32 18.11
N TRP A 73 8.99 -5.61 17.01
CA TRP A 73 10.26 -4.92 16.77
C TRP A 73 10.25 -3.49 17.30
N PRO A 74 11.16 -3.12 18.22
CA PRO A 74 11.23 -1.77 18.76
C PRO A 74 11.99 -0.83 17.82
N ILE A 75 11.40 -0.50 16.67
CA ILE A 75 12.00 0.41 15.68
C ILE A 75 12.33 1.77 16.33
N ASP A 76 13.60 2.18 16.24
CA ASP A 76 14.10 3.40 16.86
C ASP A 76 14.18 4.60 15.90
N ARG A 77 14.11 4.33 14.59
CA ARG A 77 14.17 5.34 13.55
C ARG A 77 13.35 4.93 12.34
N ILE A 78 12.61 5.89 11.79
CA ILE A 78 11.92 5.76 10.51
C ILE A 78 12.43 6.86 9.58
N THR A 79 12.79 6.50 8.35
CA THR A 79 13.05 7.45 7.27
C THR A 79 11.93 7.39 6.24
N ASP A 80 11.67 8.52 5.60
CA ASP A 80 10.69 8.66 4.52
C ASP A 80 11.28 9.61 3.47
N GLU A 81 11.74 9.06 2.35
CA GLU A 81 12.40 9.79 1.27
C GLU A 81 11.50 9.85 0.04
N VAL A 82 11.29 11.05 -0.50
CA VAL A 82 10.48 11.29 -1.69
C VAL A 82 11.37 11.79 -2.83
N ARG A 83 11.30 11.13 -3.98
CA ARG A 83 12.07 11.44 -5.18
C ARG A 83 11.17 11.52 -6.41
N PRO A 84 11.51 12.36 -7.41
CA PRO A 84 10.78 12.37 -8.68
C PRO A 84 11.11 11.11 -9.49
N LYS A 85 10.10 10.54 -10.16
CA LYS A 85 10.33 9.63 -11.29
C LYS A 85 10.42 10.48 -12.56
N VAL A 86 11.61 10.59 -13.13
CA VAL A 86 11.84 11.37 -14.37
C VAL A 86 11.53 10.50 -15.59
N ALA A 87 10.81 11.08 -16.55
CA ALA A 87 10.50 10.47 -17.83
C ALA A 87 11.77 10.35 -18.68
N TYR A 88 12.14 9.14 -19.10
CA TYR A 88 13.26 8.94 -20.04
C TYR A 88 12.84 9.21 -21.49
N ALA A 89 11.56 9.00 -21.80
CA ALA A 89 10.94 9.27 -23.09
C ALA A 89 9.55 9.88 -22.86
N ASP A 90 9.00 10.50 -23.88
CA ASP A 90 7.65 11.04 -23.85
C ASP A 90 6.63 9.97 -23.43
N VAL A 91 5.76 10.32 -22.49
CA VAL A 91 4.68 9.46 -22.03
C VAL A 91 3.39 10.27 -21.89
N ALA A 92 2.26 9.65 -22.23
CA ALA A 92 0.96 10.30 -22.13
C ALA A 92 -0.07 9.40 -21.45
N SER A 93 -1.06 10.04 -20.85
CA SER A 93 -2.34 9.45 -20.45
C SER A 93 -3.47 10.08 -21.28
N GLU A 94 -4.72 9.69 -21.01
CA GLU A 94 -5.88 10.37 -21.59
C GLU A 94 -6.01 11.84 -21.13
N PHE A 95 -5.29 12.26 -20.08
CA PHE A 95 -5.46 13.57 -19.45
C PHE A 95 -4.28 14.53 -19.64
N LEU A 96 -3.05 14.02 -19.78
CA LEU A 96 -1.84 14.86 -19.90
C LEU A 96 -0.72 14.15 -20.66
N ARG A 97 0.23 14.94 -21.16
CA ARG A 97 1.49 14.50 -21.76
C ARG A 97 2.66 14.96 -20.88
N VAL A 98 3.63 14.09 -20.70
CA VAL A 98 4.90 14.34 -20.00
C VAL A 98 6.02 14.12 -21.01
N GLU A 99 6.84 15.14 -21.21
CA GLU A 99 7.99 15.08 -22.11
C GLU A 99 9.18 14.42 -21.43
N SER A 100 10.13 13.90 -22.22
CA SER A 100 11.42 13.45 -21.68
C SER A 100 12.09 14.54 -20.83
N GLY A 101 12.64 14.15 -19.67
CA GLY A 101 13.25 15.06 -18.70
C GLY A 101 12.27 15.70 -17.71
N GLN A 102 10.96 15.63 -17.95
CA GLN A 102 9.95 16.04 -16.98
C GLN A 102 9.64 14.91 -15.98
N VAL A 103 8.96 15.27 -14.89
CA VAL A 103 8.51 14.31 -13.89
C VAL A 103 7.30 13.54 -14.41
N ALA A 104 7.41 12.21 -14.46
CA ALA A 104 6.33 11.28 -14.78
C ALA A 104 5.55 10.81 -13.54
N GLY A 105 6.11 11.02 -12.34
CA GLY A 105 5.50 10.62 -11.09
C GLY A 105 6.43 10.67 -9.89
N ILE A 106 6.18 9.80 -8.92
CA ILE A 106 6.85 9.78 -7.61
C ILE A 106 7.46 8.41 -7.33
N VAL A 107 8.62 8.43 -6.68
CA VAL A 107 9.23 7.32 -5.95
C VAL A 107 9.28 7.73 -4.49
N GLN A 108 8.86 6.85 -3.59
CA GLN A 108 8.93 7.08 -2.16
C GLN A 108 9.37 5.83 -1.41
N ASP A 109 10.34 6.00 -0.53
CA ASP A 109 10.94 4.92 0.25
C ASP A 109 10.80 5.20 1.74
N GLY A 110 10.10 4.30 2.42
CA GLY A 110 9.99 4.27 3.87
C GLY A 110 10.86 3.16 4.44
N VAL A 111 11.72 3.46 5.42
CA VAL A 111 12.55 2.43 6.07
C VAL A 111 12.49 2.54 7.58
N GLY A 112 12.17 1.43 8.24
CA GLY A 112 12.19 1.27 9.69
C GLY A 112 13.48 0.58 10.15
N TYR A 113 14.20 1.20 11.07
CA TYR A 113 15.48 0.74 11.59
C TYR A 113 15.42 0.33 13.05
N LEU A 114 16.24 -0.66 13.41
CA LEU A 114 16.61 -0.95 14.78
C LEU A 114 18.14 -0.96 14.88
N ARG A 115 18.72 -0.05 15.68
CA ARG A 115 20.17 0.09 15.90
C ARG A 115 20.98 0.20 14.59
N GLY A 116 20.40 0.84 13.58
CA GLY A 116 21.00 1.00 12.27
C GLY A 116 20.63 -0.09 11.25
N ASP A 117 20.05 -1.21 11.66
CA ASP A 117 19.63 -2.28 10.75
C ASP A 117 18.24 -2.01 10.15
N PRO A 118 18.08 -2.03 8.80
CA PRO A 118 16.79 -1.77 8.15
C PRO A 118 15.89 -3.02 8.18
N LEU A 119 15.03 -3.15 9.19
CA LEU A 119 14.18 -4.34 9.35
C LEU A 119 12.93 -4.31 8.46
N ILE A 120 12.44 -3.11 8.12
CA ILE A 120 11.25 -2.93 7.30
C ILE A 120 11.55 -1.93 6.19
N THR A 121 11.35 -2.33 4.93
CA THR A 121 11.49 -1.45 3.76
C THR A 121 10.18 -1.42 2.98
N LEU A 122 9.62 -0.23 2.81
CA LEU A 122 8.45 0.03 1.99
C LEU A 122 8.87 0.88 0.80
N HIS A 123 8.75 0.32 -0.40
CA HIS A 123 9.03 1.02 -1.65
C HIS A 123 7.73 1.28 -2.40
N PHE A 124 7.52 2.54 -2.79
CA PHE A 124 6.33 2.98 -3.52
C PHE A 124 6.72 3.75 -4.77
N GLU A 125 6.25 3.30 -5.92
CA GLU A 125 6.29 4.06 -7.16
C GLU A 125 4.89 4.23 -7.73
N ALA A 126 4.61 5.45 -8.20
CA ALA A 126 3.46 5.72 -9.03
C ALA A 126 3.87 6.73 -10.10
N TYR A 127 3.84 6.32 -11.36
CA TYR A 127 4.22 7.15 -12.49
C TYR A 127 3.54 6.71 -13.78
N LEU A 128 3.47 7.63 -14.75
CA LEU A 128 2.89 7.33 -16.05
C LEU A 128 3.79 6.34 -16.81
N GLY A 129 3.24 5.23 -17.28
CA GLY A 129 3.97 4.27 -18.11
C GLY A 129 4.77 3.25 -17.33
N ALA A 130 4.41 2.98 -16.06
CA ALA A 130 5.02 1.90 -15.31
C ALA A 130 4.76 0.54 -16.02
N PRO A 131 5.81 -0.21 -16.43
CA PRO A 131 5.65 -1.37 -17.30
C PRO A 131 5.07 -2.60 -16.57
N GLU A 132 5.38 -2.73 -15.28
CA GLU A 132 5.01 -3.92 -14.48
C GLU A 132 4.42 -3.48 -13.12
N PRO A 133 3.19 -2.93 -13.12
CA PRO A 133 2.53 -2.59 -11.87
C PRO A 133 2.33 -3.85 -11.03
N CYS A 134 2.60 -3.75 -9.73
CA CYS A 134 2.49 -4.84 -8.78
C CYS A 134 2.32 -4.35 -7.35
N ASP A 135 1.79 -5.22 -6.51
CA ASP A 135 1.97 -5.17 -5.06
C ASP A 135 2.70 -6.44 -4.65
N SER A 136 3.86 -6.32 -4.01
CA SER A 136 4.63 -7.47 -3.53
C SER A 136 5.01 -7.32 -2.07
N ALA A 137 5.15 -8.47 -1.41
CA ALA A 137 5.65 -8.57 -0.05
C ALA A 137 6.63 -9.74 0.02
N GLU A 138 7.80 -9.49 0.61
CA GLU A 138 8.84 -10.46 0.86
C GLU A 138 9.14 -10.50 2.35
N ILE A 139 9.27 -11.71 2.87
CA ILE A 139 9.69 -11.97 4.25
C ILE A 139 10.99 -12.75 4.18
N GLU A 140 12.06 -12.13 4.66
CA GLU A 140 13.26 -12.87 5.04
C GLU A 140 13.02 -13.49 6.42
N GLY A 141 13.30 -14.78 6.55
CA GLY A 141 12.93 -15.53 7.74
C GLY A 141 12.96 -17.04 7.53
N SER A 142 12.26 -17.76 8.41
CA SER A 142 12.08 -19.21 8.35
C SER A 142 10.59 -19.54 8.36
N PRO A 143 9.99 -20.03 7.25
CA PRO A 143 10.57 -20.04 5.90
C PRO A 143 10.69 -18.63 5.31
N ARG A 144 11.53 -18.49 4.26
CA ARG A 144 11.53 -17.30 3.40
C ARG A 144 10.28 -17.31 2.52
N LEU A 145 9.52 -16.23 2.50
CA LEU A 145 8.27 -16.12 1.74
C LEU A 145 8.33 -14.94 0.76
N SER A 146 7.68 -15.11 -0.38
CA SER A 146 7.52 -14.05 -1.39
C SER A 146 6.11 -14.15 -2.00
N LEU A 147 5.43 -13.02 -2.05
CA LEU A 147 4.12 -12.83 -2.66
C LEU A 147 4.21 -11.73 -3.70
N ASN A 148 3.66 -11.96 -4.89
CA ASN A 148 3.55 -10.93 -5.93
C ASN A 148 2.14 -10.94 -6.53
N LEU A 149 1.43 -9.82 -6.35
CA LEU A 149 0.14 -9.56 -6.98
C LEU A 149 0.37 -8.78 -8.27
N ARG A 150 0.50 -9.50 -9.38
CA ARG A 150 0.71 -8.93 -10.71
C ARG A 150 -0.45 -8.02 -11.10
N GLY A 151 -0.13 -6.87 -11.69
CA GLY A 151 -1.09 -5.82 -12.02
C GLY A 151 -1.37 -4.85 -10.88
N GLY A 152 -1.00 -5.21 -9.64
CA GLY A 152 -1.29 -4.43 -8.44
C GLY A 152 -2.77 -4.38 -8.09
N ILE A 153 -3.06 -3.91 -6.88
CA ILE A 153 -4.42 -3.74 -6.37
C ILE A 153 -4.91 -2.32 -6.72
N PRO A 154 -6.03 -2.16 -7.44
CA PRO A 154 -6.60 -0.86 -7.75
C PRO A 154 -7.03 -0.10 -6.48
N GLY A 155 -6.26 0.93 -6.12
CA GLY A 155 -6.39 1.59 -4.81
C GLY A 155 -7.78 2.20 -4.54
N ASP A 156 -8.44 2.76 -5.56
CA ASP A 156 -9.73 3.44 -5.38
C ASP A 156 -10.83 2.46 -4.95
N ILE A 157 -11.03 1.38 -5.72
CA ILE A 157 -12.05 0.36 -5.42
C ILE A 157 -11.66 -0.46 -4.18
N ALA A 158 -10.39 -0.83 -4.04
CA ALA A 158 -9.94 -1.67 -2.93
C ALA A 158 -10.05 -0.95 -1.58
N THR A 159 -9.74 0.36 -1.52
CA THR A 159 -9.87 1.15 -0.29
C THR A 159 -11.33 1.23 0.15
N ALA A 160 -12.26 1.51 -0.78
CA ALA A 160 -13.68 1.51 -0.45
C ALA A 160 -14.16 0.11 -0.01
N SER A 161 -13.70 -0.93 -0.71
CA SER A 161 -14.09 -2.32 -0.43
C SER A 161 -13.63 -2.79 0.95
N ILE A 162 -12.37 -2.52 1.34
CA ILE A 162 -11.87 -2.96 2.65
C ILE A 162 -12.56 -2.22 3.80
N VAL A 163 -12.89 -0.94 3.63
CA VAL A 163 -13.67 -0.18 4.62
C VAL A 163 -15.03 -0.85 4.87
N VAL A 164 -15.76 -1.18 3.80
CA VAL A 164 -17.07 -1.85 3.92
C VAL A 164 -16.93 -3.26 4.52
N ASN A 165 -15.97 -4.03 4.03
CA ASN A 165 -15.73 -5.40 4.48
C ASN A 165 -15.24 -5.48 5.94
N ALA A 166 -14.65 -4.41 6.47
CA ALA A 166 -14.21 -4.33 7.86
C ALA A 166 -15.36 -4.02 8.84
N ILE A 167 -16.50 -3.48 8.38
CA ILE A 167 -17.60 -3.03 9.26
C ILE A 167 -18.03 -4.12 10.26
N PRO A 168 -18.30 -5.40 9.88
CA PRO A 168 -18.71 -6.41 10.84
C PRO A 168 -17.65 -6.70 11.90
N ARG A 169 -16.36 -6.55 11.56
CA ARG A 169 -15.24 -6.75 12.50
C ARG A 169 -15.15 -5.59 13.49
N VAL A 170 -15.34 -4.37 13.00
CA VAL A 170 -15.36 -3.16 13.84
C VAL A 170 -16.55 -3.18 14.80
N LEU A 171 -17.75 -3.54 14.34
CA LEU A 171 -18.94 -3.63 15.19
C LEU A 171 -18.83 -4.70 16.28
N GLY A 172 -18.05 -5.75 16.03
CA GLY A 172 -17.78 -6.81 17.01
C GLY A 172 -16.59 -6.54 17.93
N ALA A 173 -15.85 -5.45 17.74
CA ALA A 173 -14.67 -5.13 18.53
C ALA A 173 -15.04 -4.47 19.88
N ALA A 174 -14.19 -4.65 20.89
CA ALA A 174 -14.32 -3.92 22.14
C ALA A 174 -14.13 -2.41 21.92
N PRO A 175 -14.65 -1.51 22.78
CA PRO A 175 -14.35 -0.09 22.68
C PRO A 175 -12.85 0.21 22.76
N GLY A 176 -12.35 1.10 21.90
CA GLY A 176 -10.93 1.49 21.89
C GLY A 176 -10.45 1.92 20.50
N LEU A 177 -9.18 2.32 20.42
CA LEU A 177 -8.48 2.54 19.16
C LEU A 177 -7.93 1.20 18.67
N HIS A 178 -8.49 0.68 17.58
CA HIS A 178 -8.04 -0.55 16.94
C HIS A 178 -7.32 -0.27 15.63
N THR A 179 -6.41 -1.15 15.31
CA THR A 179 -5.69 -1.22 14.03
C THR A 179 -6.11 -2.48 13.26
N MET A 180 -5.60 -2.63 12.05
CA MET A 180 -5.80 -3.85 11.24
C MET A 180 -5.18 -5.10 11.87
N ARG A 181 -4.27 -4.94 12.84
CA ARG A 181 -3.67 -6.03 13.62
C ARG A 181 -4.60 -6.54 14.72
N ASP A 182 -5.40 -5.65 15.31
CA ASP A 182 -6.24 -5.96 16.48
C ASP A 182 -7.57 -6.62 16.09
N LEU A 183 -8.01 -6.41 14.83
CA LEU A 183 -9.25 -6.95 14.31
C LEU A 183 -9.05 -8.32 13.65
N PRO A 184 -10.05 -9.23 13.71
CA PRO A 184 -10.04 -10.41 12.87
C PRO A 184 -9.93 -10.01 11.38
N LEU A 185 -9.19 -10.80 10.60
CA LEU A 185 -8.91 -10.52 9.19
C LEU A 185 -10.21 -10.11 8.44
N PRO A 186 -10.26 -8.90 7.86
CA PRO A 186 -11.36 -8.50 7.01
C PRO A 186 -11.46 -9.43 5.80
N ALA A 187 -12.67 -9.89 5.52
CA ALA A 187 -12.97 -10.78 4.42
C ALA A 187 -14.14 -10.21 3.62
N PHE A 188 -14.32 -10.68 2.38
CA PHE A 188 -15.44 -10.26 1.55
C PHE A 188 -16.78 -10.47 2.27
N VAL A 189 -17.58 -9.41 2.35
CA VAL A 189 -18.92 -9.46 2.92
C VAL A 189 -19.94 -9.39 1.77
N PRO A 190 -20.78 -10.41 1.58
CA PRO A 190 -21.83 -10.36 0.56
C PRO A 190 -22.86 -9.29 0.92
N ARG A 191 -23.54 -8.73 -0.08
CA ARG A 191 -24.62 -7.76 0.15
C ARG A 191 -25.71 -8.40 1.02
N VAL A 192 -26.17 -7.65 2.02
CA VAL A 192 -27.33 -8.02 2.83
C VAL A 192 -28.53 -8.17 1.88
N GLY A 193 -29.10 -9.38 1.81
CA GLY A 193 -30.22 -9.72 0.93
C GLY A 193 -29.87 -10.55 -0.33
N SER A 194 -28.60 -10.78 -0.65
CA SER A 194 -28.21 -11.51 -1.88
C SER A 194 -27.77 -12.97 -1.66
N SER A 195 -28.17 -13.61 -0.55
CA SER A 195 -27.84 -15.02 -0.29
C SER A 195 -29.08 -15.92 -0.41
N PRO A 196 -29.19 -16.77 -1.44
CA PRO A 196 -30.31 -17.71 -1.59
C PRO A 196 -30.25 -18.92 -0.63
N ARG A 197 -29.30 -18.96 0.32
CA ARG A 197 -28.96 -20.19 1.08
C ARG A 197 -29.33 -20.23 2.57
N LEU A 198 -30.01 -19.23 3.13
CA LEU A 198 -30.56 -19.34 4.50
C LEU A 198 -32.05 -19.72 4.58
N ALA A 199 -32.75 -19.89 3.46
CA ALA A 199 -34.18 -20.24 3.45
C ALA A 199 -34.51 -21.74 3.63
N ARG A 200 -33.51 -22.63 3.80
CA ARG A 200 -33.72 -24.08 3.98
C ARG A 200 -33.10 -24.62 5.27
N ARG A 201 -33.58 -24.14 6.41
CA ARG A 201 -33.55 -24.87 7.69
C ARG A 201 -34.76 -24.48 8.53
N LYS A 202 -35.94 -24.91 8.11
CA LYS A 202 -37.16 -25.02 8.92
C LYS A 202 -38.23 -25.75 8.09
N ARG A 203 -38.22 -27.08 8.16
CA ARG A 203 -39.35 -28.01 7.96
C ARG A 203 -38.80 -29.43 8.01
N THR A 204 -38.76 -29.98 9.22
CA THR A 204 -38.79 -31.43 9.53
C THR A 204 -38.90 -31.55 11.06
N SER A 205 -40.13 -31.41 11.53
CA SER A 205 -40.74 -32.12 12.66
C SER A 205 -42.24 -31.87 12.58
#